data_AF-A0A9N9UBY8-F1
#
_entry.id   AF-A0A9N9UBY8-F1
#
_cell.length_a   1.000
_cell.length_b   1.000
_cell.length_c   1.000
_cell.angle_alpha   90.00
_cell.angle_beta   90.00
_cell.angle_gamma   90.00
#
_symmetry.space_group_name_H-M   'P 1'
#
loop_
_entity.id
_entity.type
_entity.pdbx_description
1 polymer ?
#
loop_
_entity_poly.entity_id
_entity_poly.type
_entity_poly.pdbx_seq_one_letter_code
_entity_poly.pdbx_strand_id
1 'polypeptide(L)'
;MSRSLAMKIFERFDINAAFVLDLVGRPNYWSAFSQVKSDQEENKDVYEFFCQHPRWHQKGRYDKMKAGATQGNKAPCSIYMNYSVAKNQTIYLVSAPDDGIWFSFLEGINVSNSAIDGSLLSPNELASSPFLVHALISNTAFEQATEYAASVRNKLMTQLKKVNDYADNQAEGSPTKPGDQDARTQLQRITIELHQVSQMLNTGLASAQSSMRLSEKLLQAHTLFCQRTQQGSPGTSVSRTQSAFQYVKDAFEYHNNWLKSYKTRKETAMNFVFNMVTQQDSSTNLTMSHRMSEDSSSMHSITILTMIFLPGTFTATLFSTVAFRASDAGDAEVTAWLLPFCVVTGVLTLVVLAIWYFRSIFGSWRFPMFEWFSRRQRAVATRYQSGMMV
;
A
#
# COMPACT_ATOMS: atom_id res chain seq x y z
N MET A 1 -0.74 34.69 7.88
CA MET A 1 -1.66 35.63 8.56
C MET A 1 -1.18 35.84 10.00
N SER A 2 -1.11 37.07 10.50
CA SER A 2 -0.75 37.32 11.91
C SER A 2 -1.91 36.99 12.84
N ARG A 3 -1.63 36.42 14.02
CA ARG A 3 -2.65 36.02 15.01
C ARG A 3 -3.55 37.19 15.42
N SER A 4 -2.99 38.39 15.51
CA SER A 4 -3.71 39.62 15.86
C SER A 4 -4.72 40.04 14.79
N LEU A 5 -4.40 39.86 13.51
CA LEU A 5 -5.32 40.17 12.41
C LEU A 5 -6.48 39.16 12.36
N ALA A 6 -6.19 37.87 12.59
CA ALA A 6 -7.22 36.84 12.68
C ALA A 6 -8.22 37.11 13.82
N MET A 7 -7.74 37.39 15.03
CA MET A 7 -8.62 37.72 16.16
C MET A 7 -9.49 38.96 15.87
N LYS A 8 -8.91 40.01 15.28
CA LYS A 8 -9.68 41.22 14.90
C LYS A 8 -10.78 40.92 13.89
N ILE A 9 -10.52 40.08 12.88
CA ILE A 9 -11.55 39.68 11.91
C ILE A 9 -12.65 38.87 12.59
N PHE A 10 -12.28 37.93 13.47
CA PHE A 10 -13.23 37.06 14.14
C PHE A 10 -14.14 37.84 15.10
N GLU A 11 -13.57 38.76 15.89
CA GLU A 11 -14.33 39.65 16.76
C GLU A 11 -15.22 40.62 15.95
N ARG A 12 -14.73 41.12 14.81
CA ARG A 12 -15.48 42.09 14.01
C ARG A 12 -16.69 41.48 13.30
N PHE A 13 -16.61 40.21 12.89
CA PHE A 13 -17.64 39.53 12.10
C PHE A 13 -18.38 38.43 12.87
N ASP A 14 -18.19 38.36 14.20
CA ASP A 14 -18.77 37.35 15.09
C ASP A 14 -18.58 35.91 14.57
N ILE A 15 -17.36 35.60 14.14
CA ILE A 15 -17.03 34.30 13.55
C ILE A 15 -16.78 33.29 14.66
N ASN A 16 -17.38 32.10 14.54
CA ASN A 16 -17.09 31.00 15.46
C ASN A 16 -15.58 30.68 15.53
N ALA A 17 -15.04 30.71 16.75
CA ALA A 17 -13.63 30.45 17.02
C ALA A 17 -13.13 29.08 16.51
N ALA A 18 -14.02 28.10 16.32
CA ALA A 18 -13.67 26.81 15.75
C ALA A 18 -13.14 26.91 14.30
N PHE A 19 -13.53 27.95 13.55
CA PHE A 19 -13.09 28.15 12.16
C PHE A 19 -11.61 28.56 12.06
N VAL A 20 -10.96 29.03 13.14
CA VAL A 20 -9.52 29.39 13.12
C VAL A 20 -8.66 28.22 12.64
N LEU A 21 -9.01 26.99 13.02
CA LEU A 21 -8.29 25.79 12.60
C LEU A 21 -8.49 25.48 11.11
N ASP A 22 -9.68 25.76 10.58
CA ASP A 22 -10.01 25.57 9.16
C ASP A 22 -9.34 26.63 8.29
N LEU A 23 -9.12 27.84 8.81
CA LEU A 23 -8.41 28.93 8.13
C LEU A 23 -6.95 28.57 7.80
N VAL A 24 -6.28 27.87 8.72
CA VAL A 24 -4.89 27.38 8.55
C VAL A 24 -4.86 26.06 7.76
N GLY A 25 -6.01 25.39 7.65
CA GLY A 25 -6.13 24.08 7.04
C GLY A 25 -5.84 22.97 8.04
N ARG A 26 -6.88 22.29 8.49
CA ARG A 26 -6.79 21.14 9.39
C ARG A 26 -6.02 19.99 8.72
N PRO A 27 -5.19 19.23 9.47
CA PRO A 27 -4.43 18.12 8.91
C PRO A 27 -5.34 16.99 8.41
N ASN A 28 -6.40 16.68 9.16
CA ASN A 28 -7.36 15.61 8.89
C ASN A 28 -8.71 16.16 8.40
N TYR A 29 -9.49 15.32 7.72
CA TYR A 29 -10.85 15.65 7.31
C TYR A 29 -11.81 15.54 8.49
N TRP A 30 -12.49 16.63 8.82
CA TRP A 30 -13.53 16.70 9.84
C TRP A 30 -14.89 16.99 9.19
N SER A 31 -15.97 16.67 9.91
CA SER A 31 -17.33 17.00 9.47
C SER A 31 -17.51 18.51 9.38
N ALA A 32 -18.41 18.95 8.50
CA ALA A 32 -18.91 20.32 8.49
C ALA A 32 -19.61 20.66 9.80
N PHE A 33 -19.55 21.95 10.15
CA PHE A 33 -20.30 22.54 11.25
C PHE A 33 -21.48 23.33 10.70
N SER A 34 -22.63 23.21 11.36
CA SER A 34 -23.85 23.95 11.06
C SER A 34 -24.53 24.31 12.36
N GLN A 35 -24.86 25.58 12.53
CA GLN A 35 -25.55 26.09 13.71
C GLN A 35 -26.53 27.20 13.28
N VAL A 36 -27.68 27.26 13.96
CA VAL A 36 -28.54 28.44 13.92
C VAL A 36 -28.46 29.12 15.28
N LYS A 37 -28.01 30.38 15.28
CA LYS A 37 -27.94 31.26 16.44
C LYS A 37 -29.10 32.27 16.36
N SER A 38 -29.42 32.89 17.48
CA SER A 38 -30.30 34.06 17.49
C SER A 38 -29.46 35.32 17.60
N ASP A 39 -29.75 36.31 16.76
CA ASP A 39 -29.11 37.63 16.83
C ASP A 39 -29.45 38.29 18.19
N GLN A 40 -28.43 38.82 18.87
CA GLN A 40 -28.61 39.43 20.20
C GLN A 40 -29.40 40.74 20.14
N GLU A 41 -29.40 41.44 18.99
CA GLU A 41 -30.10 42.73 18.82
C GLU A 41 -31.56 42.56 18.37
N GLU A 42 -31.81 41.71 17.37
CA GLU A 42 -33.14 41.59 16.73
C GLU A 42 -33.89 40.28 17.04
N ASN A 43 -33.29 39.35 17.79
CA ASN A 43 -33.85 38.02 18.09
C ASN A 43 -34.31 37.23 16.84
N LYS A 44 -33.61 37.43 15.71
CA LYS A 44 -33.84 36.72 14.45
C LYS A 44 -32.78 35.65 14.24
N ASP A 45 -33.10 34.65 13.41
CA ASP A 45 -32.19 33.56 13.11
C ASP A 45 -30.94 34.04 12.33
N VAL A 46 -29.79 33.51 12.74
CA VAL A 46 -28.49 33.68 12.10
C VAL A 46 -27.97 32.29 11.77
N TYR A 47 -27.75 32.02 10.49
CA TYR A 47 -27.31 30.73 10.00
C TYR A 47 -25.81 30.74 9.82
N GLU A 48 -25.12 29.86 10.54
CA GLU A 48 -23.69 29.70 10.48
C GLU A 48 -23.35 28.32 9.92
N PHE A 49 -22.52 28.28 8.89
CA PHE A 49 -22.03 27.04 8.30
C PHE A 49 -20.57 27.18 7.91
N PHE A 50 -19.76 26.18 8.24
CA PHE A 50 -18.40 26.12 7.72
C PHE A 50 -17.93 24.70 7.49
N CYS A 51 -17.04 24.56 6.52
CA CYS A 51 -16.45 23.29 6.17
C CYS A 51 -15.06 23.45 5.55
N GLN A 52 -14.35 22.32 5.51
CA GLN A 52 -13.10 22.17 4.79
C GLN A 52 -13.29 21.08 3.72
N HIS A 53 -13.05 21.42 2.46
CA HIS A 53 -13.12 20.48 1.35
C HIS A 53 -11.94 19.50 1.37
N PRO A 54 -12.16 18.21 1.01
CA PRO A 54 -11.09 17.23 0.94
C PRO A 54 -10.02 17.56 -0.11
N ARG A 55 -8.80 17.04 0.09
CA ARG A 55 -7.69 17.27 -0.83
C ARG A 55 -7.67 16.19 -1.92
N TRP A 56 -7.74 16.63 -3.17
CA TRP A 56 -7.72 15.75 -4.35
C TRP A 56 -6.37 15.74 -5.09
N HIS A 57 -5.33 16.33 -4.51
CA HIS A 57 -4.03 16.52 -5.18
C HIS A 57 -2.98 15.44 -4.85
N GLN A 58 -3.27 14.53 -3.92
CA GLN A 58 -2.29 13.57 -3.41
C GLN A 58 -2.05 12.40 -4.39
N LYS A 59 -1.22 12.63 -5.42
CA LYS A 59 -0.96 11.67 -6.53
C LYS A 59 0.18 10.66 -6.27
N GLY A 60 0.71 10.56 -5.05
CA GLY A 60 1.86 9.69 -4.74
C GLY A 60 2.13 9.47 -3.25
N ARG A 61 3.19 8.69 -2.96
CA ARG A 61 3.65 8.39 -1.59
C ARG A 61 4.06 9.68 -0.89
N TYR A 62 3.53 9.88 0.32
CA TYR A 62 3.98 10.97 1.17
C TYR A 62 5.42 10.72 1.61
N ASP A 63 6.34 11.55 1.14
CA ASP A 63 7.75 11.51 1.48
C ASP A 63 8.23 12.94 1.72
N LYS A 64 8.32 13.32 3.01
CA LYS A 64 8.73 14.67 3.43
C LYS A 64 10.11 15.07 2.90
N MET A 65 10.96 14.10 2.54
CA MET A 65 12.34 14.34 2.11
C MET A 65 12.46 14.56 0.59
N LYS A 66 11.43 14.31 -0.20
CA LYS A 66 11.45 14.59 -1.65
C LYS A 66 11.19 16.06 -1.93
N ALA A 67 11.96 16.63 -2.86
CA ALA A 67 11.84 18.03 -3.31
C ALA A 67 10.45 18.42 -3.87
N GLY A 68 9.53 17.47 -4.07
CA GLY A 68 8.13 17.69 -4.48
C GLY A 68 7.07 17.33 -3.43
N ALA A 69 7.44 17.07 -2.18
CA ALA A 69 6.51 16.68 -1.11
C ALA A 69 5.40 17.71 -0.88
N THR A 70 5.74 19.00 -1.02
CA THR A 70 4.83 20.14 -0.93
C THR A 70 3.87 20.24 -2.11
N GLN A 71 4.25 19.76 -3.29
CA GLN A 71 3.39 19.73 -4.48
C GLN A 71 2.25 18.71 -4.35
N GLY A 72 2.47 17.62 -3.61
CA GLY A 72 1.47 16.57 -3.38
C GLY A 72 0.49 16.86 -2.22
N ASN A 73 0.82 17.81 -1.34
CA ASN A 73 0.01 18.15 -0.17
C ASN A 73 -0.31 19.64 -0.14
N LYS A 74 -1.14 20.08 -1.09
CA LYS A 74 -1.68 21.44 -1.11
C LYS A 74 -2.58 21.71 0.10
N ALA A 75 -2.65 22.97 0.50
CA ALA A 75 -3.63 23.42 1.49
C ALA A 75 -5.06 23.10 1.00
N PRO A 76 -5.97 22.70 1.90
CA PRO A 76 -7.36 22.50 1.55
C PRO A 76 -8.08 23.84 1.33
N CYS A 77 -9.24 23.81 0.70
CA CYS A 77 -10.14 24.96 0.65
C CYS A 77 -11.14 24.88 1.80
N SER A 78 -11.20 25.93 2.61
CA SER A 78 -12.11 26.09 3.72
C SER A 78 -13.01 27.28 3.48
N ILE A 79 -14.31 27.11 3.69
CA ILE A 79 -15.30 28.17 3.53
C ILE A 79 -16.14 28.27 4.80
N TYR A 80 -16.32 29.50 5.26
CA TYR A 80 -17.23 29.90 6.31
C TYR A 80 -18.30 30.82 5.72
N MET A 81 -19.53 30.62 6.17
CA MET A 81 -20.71 31.41 5.83
C MET A 81 -21.45 31.78 7.11
N ASN A 82 -21.82 33.06 7.19
CA ASN A 82 -22.72 33.59 8.20
C ASN A 82 -23.82 34.41 7.49
N TYR A 83 -25.07 34.01 7.64
CA TYR A 83 -26.23 34.72 7.10
C TYR A 83 -27.14 35.21 8.22
N SER A 84 -27.32 36.54 8.29
CA SER A 84 -28.24 37.19 9.24
C SER A 84 -29.57 37.52 8.54
N VAL A 85 -30.67 36.96 9.05
CA VAL A 85 -32.03 37.26 8.57
C VAL A 85 -32.44 38.70 8.88
N ALA A 86 -31.96 39.25 9.99
CA ALA A 86 -32.20 40.64 10.38
C ALA A 86 -31.72 41.64 9.32
N LYS A 87 -30.46 41.47 8.91
CA LYS A 87 -29.75 42.39 8.01
C LYS A 87 -29.85 41.99 6.54
N ASN A 88 -30.44 40.83 6.24
CA ASN A 88 -30.46 40.20 4.91
C ASN A 88 -29.08 40.20 4.25
N GLN A 89 -28.06 39.84 5.03
CA GLN A 89 -26.66 39.93 4.62
C GLN A 89 -25.97 38.57 4.85
N THR A 90 -25.27 38.10 3.83
CA THR A 90 -24.40 36.92 3.92
C THR A 90 -22.94 37.35 3.90
N ILE A 91 -22.16 36.87 4.85
CA ILE A 91 -20.71 37.09 4.94
C ILE A 91 -20.02 35.75 4.67
N TYR A 92 -19.10 35.75 3.71
CA TYR A 92 -18.27 34.59 3.42
C TYR A 92 -16.81 34.86 3.75
N LEU A 93 -16.14 33.86 4.33
CA LEU A 93 -14.70 33.85 4.50
C LEU A 93 -14.16 32.57 3.87
N VAL A 94 -13.40 32.71 2.78
CA VAL A 94 -12.83 31.60 2.02
C VAL A 94 -11.31 31.63 2.19
N SER A 95 -10.75 30.50 2.61
CA SER A 95 -9.30 30.25 2.67
C SER A 95 -8.97 29.10 1.74
N ALA A 96 -8.16 29.35 0.72
CA ALA A 96 -7.83 28.37 -0.31
C ALA A 96 -6.36 28.50 -0.74
N PRO A 97 -5.77 27.45 -1.34
CA PRO A 97 -4.43 27.54 -1.92
C PRO A 97 -4.39 28.56 -3.07
N ASP A 98 -3.20 29.11 -3.31
CA ASP A 98 -2.92 30.10 -4.36
C ASP A 98 -2.78 29.44 -5.74
N ASP A 99 -3.80 28.69 -6.16
CA ASP A 99 -3.86 28.07 -7.49
C ASP A 99 -4.99 28.64 -8.37
N GLY A 100 -5.75 29.62 -7.86
CA GLY A 100 -6.81 30.33 -8.59
C GLY A 100 -8.07 29.51 -8.85
N ILE A 101 -7.99 28.17 -8.87
CA ILE A 101 -9.10 27.27 -9.23
C ILE A 101 -10.30 27.48 -8.30
N TRP A 102 -10.06 27.61 -7.00
CA TRP A 102 -11.11 27.81 -5.99
C TRP A 102 -11.83 29.15 -6.07
N PHE A 103 -11.23 30.14 -6.75
CA PHE A 103 -11.79 31.47 -6.96
C PHE A 103 -12.27 31.70 -8.39
N SER A 104 -12.18 30.69 -9.26
CA SER A 104 -12.61 30.77 -10.67
C SER A 104 -14.09 31.18 -10.83
N PHE A 105 -14.93 30.81 -9.86
CA PHE A 105 -16.34 31.22 -9.86
C PHE A 105 -16.54 32.74 -9.76
N LEU A 106 -15.55 33.50 -9.26
CA LEU A 106 -15.61 34.96 -9.20
C LEU A 106 -15.62 35.59 -10.59
N GLU A 107 -14.97 34.98 -11.58
CA GLU A 107 -14.97 35.45 -12.98
C GLU A 107 -16.37 35.36 -13.60
N GLY A 108 -17.20 34.42 -13.13
CA GLY A 108 -18.57 34.23 -13.58
C GLY A 108 -19.61 35.13 -12.89
N ILE A 109 -19.23 35.86 -11.84
CA ILE A 109 -20.11 36.77 -11.11
C ILE A 109 -20.01 38.17 -11.72
N ASN A 110 -21.13 38.67 -12.24
CA ASN A 110 -21.18 40.05 -12.75
C ASN A 110 -21.31 41.03 -11.58
N VAL A 111 -20.18 41.49 -11.04
CA VAL A 111 -20.16 42.47 -9.94
C VAL A 111 -20.74 43.83 -10.37
N SER A 112 -20.72 44.13 -11.67
CA SER A 112 -21.32 45.32 -12.28
C SER A 112 -22.72 45.03 -12.81
N ASN A 113 -23.74 45.78 -12.38
CA ASN A 113 -25.12 45.66 -12.91
C ASN A 113 -25.28 45.97 -14.43
N SER A 114 -24.19 46.16 -15.17
CA SER A 114 -24.19 46.20 -16.63
C SER A 114 -24.39 44.79 -17.17
N ALA A 115 -25.53 44.55 -17.83
CA ALA A 115 -25.82 43.31 -18.53
C ALA A 115 -24.76 43.05 -19.60
N ILE A 116 -23.72 42.30 -19.25
CA ILE A 116 -22.78 41.70 -20.19
C ILE A 116 -23.37 40.35 -20.56
N ASP A 117 -23.71 40.20 -21.83
CA ASP A 117 -24.19 38.97 -22.44
C ASP A 117 -23.10 37.89 -22.27
N GLY A 118 -23.26 37.02 -21.25
CA GLY A 118 -22.26 36.03 -20.86
C GLY A 118 -22.06 35.80 -19.36
N SER A 119 -22.62 36.64 -18.46
CA SER A 119 -22.52 36.39 -17.02
C SER A 119 -23.48 35.27 -16.56
N LEU A 120 -22.93 34.23 -15.93
CA LEU A 120 -23.69 33.06 -15.46
C LEU A 120 -24.56 33.32 -14.21
N LEU A 121 -24.25 34.35 -13.41
CA LEU A 121 -24.88 34.62 -12.11
C LEU A 121 -25.14 36.12 -11.88
N SER A 122 -26.39 36.46 -11.54
CA SER A 122 -26.76 37.82 -11.14
C SER A 122 -26.42 38.08 -9.65
N PRO A 123 -25.97 39.29 -9.27
CA PRO A 123 -25.80 39.68 -7.86
C PRO A 123 -27.05 39.43 -7.00
N ASN A 124 -28.24 39.62 -7.58
CA ASN A 124 -29.50 39.33 -6.90
C ASN A 124 -29.70 37.84 -6.62
N GLU A 125 -29.27 36.96 -7.53
CA GLU A 125 -29.35 35.52 -7.31
C GLU A 125 -28.40 35.09 -6.17
N LEU A 126 -27.19 35.67 -6.12
CA LEU A 126 -26.23 35.42 -5.05
C LEU A 126 -26.74 35.91 -3.69
N ALA A 127 -27.33 37.11 -3.64
CA ALA A 127 -27.93 37.65 -2.42
C ALA A 127 -29.14 36.83 -1.95
N SER A 128 -29.92 36.27 -2.89
CA SER A 128 -31.12 35.50 -2.58
C SER A 128 -30.86 34.10 -2.02
N SER A 129 -29.67 33.52 -2.25
CA SER A 129 -29.34 32.17 -1.78
C SER A 129 -28.01 32.17 -1.01
N PRO A 130 -28.05 32.20 0.33
CA PRO A 130 -26.85 32.23 1.19
C PRO A 130 -25.94 31.00 1.06
N PHE A 131 -26.42 29.90 0.50
CA PHE A 131 -25.62 28.69 0.31
C PHE A 131 -25.04 28.56 -1.11
N LEU A 132 -25.36 29.47 -2.04
CA LEU A 132 -24.96 29.32 -3.44
C LEU A 132 -23.44 29.24 -3.63
N VAL A 133 -22.66 30.05 -2.90
CA VAL A 133 -21.18 29.98 -2.94
C VAL A 133 -20.66 28.60 -2.52
N HIS A 134 -21.28 27.99 -1.52
CA HIS A 134 -20.94 26.62 -1.13
C HIS A 134 -21.24 25.62 -2.25
N ALA A 135 -22.30 25.81 -3.03
CA ALA A 135 -22.61 24.95 -4.18
C ALA A 135 -21.55 25.06 -5.27
N LEU A 136 -21.14 26.30 -5.58
CA LEU A 136 -20.10 26.57 -6.58
C LEU A 136 -18.76 25.94 -6.16
N ILE A 137 -18.30 26.18 -4.93
CA ILE A 137 -17.07 25.59 -4.41
C ILE A 137 -17.14 24.07 -4.35
N SER A 138 -18.31 23.50 -4.01
CA SER A 138 -18.50 22.04 -4.00
C SER A 138 -18.42 21.44 -5.40
N ASN A 139 -18.90 22.14 -6.44
CA ASN A 139 -18.72 21.73 -7.83
C ASN A 139 -17.25 21.76 -8.24
N THR A 140 -16.51 22.83 -7.91
CA THR A 140 -15.06 22.90 -8.15
C THR A 140 -14.31 21.76 -7.44
N ALA A 141 -14.72 21.42 -6.20
CA ALA A 141 -14.16 20.29 -5.48
C ALA A 141 -14.46 18.95 -6.18
N PHE A 142 -15.64 18.80 -6.78
CA PHE A 142 -16.01 17.63 -7.56
C PHE A 142 -15.18 17.52 -8.85
N GLU A 143 -14.94 18.63 -9.56
CA GLU A 143 -14.06 18.65 -10.74
C GLU A 143 -12.66 18.12 -10.40
N GLN A 144 -12.05 18.60 -9.31
CA GLN A 144 -10.76 18.08 -8.84
C GLN A 144 -10.82 16.58 -8.51
N ALA A 145 -11.93 16.11 -7.92
CA ALA A 145 -12.13 14.70 -7.65
C ALA A 145 -12.15 13.88 -8.96
N THR A 146 -12.85 14.35 -9.99
CA THR A 146 -12.90 13.66 -11.29
C THR A 146 -11.54 13.54 -11.94
N GLU A 147 -10.71 14.61 -11.92
CA GLU A 147 -9.34 14.58 -12.43
C GLU A 147 -8.48 13.57 -11.64
N TYR A 148 -8.62 13.58 -10.31
CA TYR A 148 -7.92 12.62 -9.44
C TYR A 148 -8.28 11.17 -9.78
N ALA A 149 -9.58 10.85 -9.88
CA ALA A 149 -10.00 9.50 -10.23
C ALA A 149 -9.58 9.09 -11.64
N ALA A 150 -9.57 10.02 -12.61
CA ALA A 150 -9.04 9.74 -13.95
C ALA A 150 -7.55 9.36 -13.90
N SER A 151 -6.75 10.08 -13.10
CA SER A 151 -5.33 9.75 -12.88
C SER A 151 -5.16 8.36 -12.26
N VAL A 152 -5.92 8.05 -11.20
CA VAL A 152 -5.87 6.75 -10.52
C VAL A 152 -6.32 5.62 -11.44
N ARG A 153 -7.41 5.82 -12.19
CA ARG A 153 -7.93 4.87 -13.18
C ARG A 153 -6.88 4.56 -14.23
N ASN A 154 -6.26 5.58 -14.81
CA ASN A 154 -5.27 5.40 -15.87
C ASN A 154 -4.07 4.60 -15.34
N LYS A 155 -3.54 4.97 -14.17
CA LYS A 155 -2.45 4.22 -13.52
C LYS A 155 -2.84 2.75 -13.25
N LEU A 156 -4.04 2.51 -12.72
CA LEU A 156 -4.53 1.16 -12.47
C LEU A 156 -4.60 0.35 -13.77
N MET A 157 -5.23 0.88 -14.82
CA MET A 157 -5.38 0.17 -16.09
C MET A 157 -4.02 -0.14 -16.74
N THR A 158 -3.04 0.77 -16.62
CA THR A 158 -1.68 0.50 -17.06
C THR A 158 -1.04 -0.68 -16.30
N GLN A 159 -1.23 -0.76 -14.98
CA GLN A 159 -0.68 -1.88 -14.21
C GLN A 159 -1.43 -3.19 -14.49
N LEU A 160 -2.76 -3.15 -14.64
CA LEU A 160 -3.55 -4.33 -15.02
C LEU A 160 -3.12 -4.87 -16.38
N LYS A 161 -2.86 -3.98 -17.35
CA LYS A 161 -2.30 -4.39 -18.65
C LYS A 161 -0.98 -5.14 -18.48
N LYS A 162 -0.03 -4.61 -17.70
CA LYS A 162 1.25 -5.29 -17.45
C LYS A 162 1.11 -6.66 -16.78
N VAL A 163 0.13 -6.80 -15.88
CA VAL A 163 -0.18 -8.08 -15.24
C VAL A 163 -0.70 -9.08 -16.27
N ASN A 164 -1.62 -8.65 -17.14
CA ASN A 164 -2.17 -9.49 -18.20
C ASN A 164 -1.08 -9.87 -19.22
N ASP A 165 -0.30 -8.90 -19.71
CA ASP A 165 0.80 -9.13 -20.65
C ASP A 165 1.80 -10.16 -20.06
N TYR A 166 2.09 -10.09 -18.75
CA TYR A 166 2.96 -11.07 -18.08
C TYR A 166 2.31 -12.47 -18.01
N ALA A 167 1.00 -12.54 -17.74
CA ALA A 167 0.27 -13.80 -17.71
C ALA A 167 0.21 -14.47 -19.10
N ASP A 168 -0.03 -13.69 -20.14
CA ASP A 168 -0.09 -14.18 -21.52
C ASP A 168 1.27 -14.71 -21.97
N ASN A 169 2.36 -13.98 -21.66
CA ASN A 169 3.73 -14.43 -21.95
C ASN A 169 4.10 -15.75 -21.23
N GLN A 170 3.54 -15.99 -20.04
CA GLN A 170 3.71 -17.27 -19.33
C GLN A 170 2.88 -18.39 -19.97
N ALA A 171 1.68 -18.09 -20.46
CA ALA A 171 0.79 -19.06 -21.11
C ALA A 171 1.30 -19.49 -22.49
N GLU A 172 1.93 -18.59 -23.25
CA GLU A 172 2.51 -18.86 -24.59
C GLU A 172 3.77 -19.74 -24.55
N GLY A 173 4.17 -20.24 -23.38
CA GLY A 173 5.16 -21.31 -23.28
C GLY A 173 6.61 -20.84 -23.49
N SER A 174 6.91 -19.56 -23.29
CA SER A 174 8.28 -19.14 -22.98
C SER A 174 8.69 -19.86 -21.70
N PRO A 175 9.55 -20.89 -21.75
CA PRO A 175 9.96 -21.59 -20.55
C PRO A 175 10.79 -20.57 -19.78
N THR A 176 10.21 -20.01 -18.72
CA THR A 176 10.93 -19.14 -17.81
C THR A 176 12.09 -19.98 -17.29
N LYS A 177 13.31 -19.70 -17.76
CA LYS A 177 14.47 -20.51 -17.40
C LYS A 177 14.57 -20.53 -15.87
N PRO A 178 14.95 -21.66 -15.24
CA PRO A 178 15.14 -21.69 -13.80
C PRO A 178 16.14 -20.61 -13.40
N GLY A 179 15.68 -19.58 -12.69
CA GLY A 179 16.49 -18.41 -12.34
C GLY A 179 16.33 -17.17 -13.23
N ASP A 180 15.24 -17.04 -14.00
CA ASP A 180 14.94 -15.80 -14.73
C ASP A 180 14.74 -14.62 -13.77
N GLN A 181 15.84 -13.89 -13.56
CA GLN A 181 15.93 -12.76 -12.66
C GLN A 181 15.14 -11.55 -13.20
N ASP A 182 14.91 -11.49 -14.52
CA ASP A 182 14.14 -10.43 -15.16
C ASP A 182 12.65 -10.58 -14.87
N ALA A 183 12.09 -11.80 -15.02
CA ALA A 183 10.70 -12.10 -14.66
C ALA A 183 10.38 -11.79 -13.18
N ARG A 184 11.28 -12.16 -12.26
CA ARG A 184 11.15 -11.80 -10.83
C ARG A 184 11.18 -10.29 -10.61
N THR A 185 12.09 -9.59 -11.27
CA THR A 185 12.23 -8.13 -11.16
C THR A 185 11.00 -7.42 -11.74
N GLN A 186 10.41 -7.96 -12.81
CA GLN A 186 9.18 -7.46 -13.40
C GLN A 186 7.99 -7.61 -12.44
N LEU A 187 7.79 -8.80 -11.84
CA LEU A 187 6.73 -9.03 -10.84
C LEU A 187 6.91 -8.15 -9.60
N GLN A 188 8.16 -7.97 -9.14
CA GLN A 188 8.47 -7.07 -8.03
C GLN A 188 8.08 -5.62 -8.37
N ARG A 189 8.42 -5.16 -9.58
CA ARG A 189 8.07 -3.81 -10.05
C ARG A 189 6.55 -3.62 -10.14
N ILE A 190 5.84 -4.58 -10.73
CA ILE A 190 4.38 -4.57 -10.81
C ILE A 190 3.76 -4.50 -9.39
N THR A 191 4.30 -5.29 -8.45
CA THR A 191 3.84 -5.31 -7.06
C THR A 191 3.99 -3.95 -6.38
N ILE A 192 5.16 -3.31 -6.52
CA ILE A 192 5.44 -1.98 -5.97
C ILE A 192 4.47 -0.93 -6.54
N GLU A 193 4.24 -0.97 -7.85
CA GLU A 193 3.33 -0.02 -8.53
C GLU A 193 1.86 -0.25 -8.15
N LEU A 194 1.41 -1.51 -8.08
CA LEU A 194 0.07 -1.84 -7.57
C LEU A 194 -0.11 -1.39 -6.12
N HIS A 195 0.93 -1.47 -5.30
CA HIS A 195 0.90 -0.93 -3.93
C HIS A 195 0.74 0.59 -3.92
N GLN A 196 1.44 1.33 -4.78
CA GLN A 196 1.25 2.78 -4.92
C GLN A 196 -0.18 3.13 -5.35
N VAL A 197 -0.72 2.40 -6.34
CA VAL A 197 -2.12 2.55 -6.76
C VAL A 197 -3.08 2.27 -5.60
N SER A 198 -2.78 1.29 -4.75
CA SER A 198 -3.55 1.02 -3.53
C SER A 198 -3.59 2.21 -2.58
N GLN A 199 -2.46 2.89 -2.36
CA GLN A 199 -2.39 4.05 -1.48
C GLN A 199 -3.21 5.22 -2.03
N MET A 200 -3.11 5.48 -3.34
CA MET A 200 -3.93 6.50 -4.01
C MET A 200 -5.42 6.18 -3.94
N LEU A 201 -5.83 4.93 -4.17
CA LEU A 201 -7.22 4.51 -4.07
C LEU A 201 -7.78 4.69 -2.65
N ASN A 202 -7.04 4.27 -1.63
CA ASN A 202 -7.47 4.44 -0.24
C ASN A 202 -7.61 5.93 0.14
N THR A 203 -6.68 6.78 -0.31
CA THR A 203 -6.74 8.24 -0.09
C THR A 203 -7.94 8.87 -0.80
N GLY A 204 -8.19 8.45 -2.05
CA GLY A 204 -9.36 8.89 -2.82
C GLY A 204 -10.67 8.48 -2.18
N LEU A 205 -10.77 7.24 -1.68
CA LEU A 205 -11.95 6.74 -0.98
C LEU A 205 -12.25 7.53 0.28
N ALA A 206 -11.25 7.79 1.12
CA ALA A 206 -11.41 8.60 2.33
C ALA A 206 -11.87 10.04 1.99
N SER A 207 -11.31 10.62 0.93
CA SER A 207 -11.68 11.96 0.45
C SER A 207 -13.11 11.99 -0.12
N ALA A 208 -13.50 10.97 -0.90
CA ALA A 208 -14.86 10.84 -1.44
C ALA A 208 -15.90 10.66 -0.33
N GLN A 209 -15.63 9.82 0.66
CA GLN A 209 -16.50 9.64 1.82
C GLN A 209 -16.65 10.94 2.61
N SER A 210 -15.57 11.69 2.79
CA SER A 210 -15.60 12.99 3.47
C SER A 210 -16.43 14.01 2.69
N SER A 211 -16.27 14.09 1.37
CA SER A 211 -17.09 14.94 0.49
C SER A 211 -18.57 14.56 0.50
N MET A 212 -18.89 13.27 0.55
CA MET A 212 -20.26 12.78 0.65
C MET A 212 -20.90 13.21 1.98
N ARG A 213 -20.19 13.04 3.11
CA ARG A 213 -20.64 13.51 4.44
C ARG A 213 -20.80 15.03 4.49
N LEU A 214 -19.89 15.76 3.87
CA LEU A 214 -19.98 17.21 3.73
C LEU A 214 -21.25 17.61 2.96
N SER A 215 -21.49 16.99 1.81
CA SER A 215 -22.66 17.27 0.96
C SER A 215 -23.98 16.96 1.67
N GLU A 216 -24.02 15.86 2.45
CA GLU A 216 -25.16 15.53 3.32
C GLU A 216 -25.44 16.62 4.36
N LYS A 217 -24.40 17.10 5.06
CA LYS A 217 -24.53 18.15 6.06
C LYS A 217 -24.97 19.48 5.48
N LEU A 218 -24.49 19.77 4.28
CA LEU A 218 -24.82 21.00 3.58
C LEU A 218 -26.26 20.99 3.09
N LEU A 219 -26.73 19.87 2.54
CA LEU A 219 -28.14 19.66 2.19
C LEU A 219 -29.05 19.76 3.43
N GLN A 220 -28.64 19.20 4.57
CA GLN A 220 -29.37 19.31 5.84
C GLN A 220 -29.48 20.77 6.30
N ALA A 221 -28.36 21.51 6.27
CA ALA A 221 -28.33 22.93 6.66
C ALA A 221 -29.21 23.79 5.73
N HIS A 222 -29.14 23.55 4.42
CA HIS A 222 -29.96 24.25 3.43
C HIS A 222 -31.45 23.93 3.60
N THR A 223 -31.81 22.67 3.83
CA THR A 223 -33.20 22.27 4.06
C THR A 223 -33.78 22.96 5.30
N LEU A 224 -32.99 23.01 6.39
CA LEU A 224 -33.38 23.70 7.62
C LEU A 224 -33.53 25.22 7.41
N PHE A 225 -32.66 25.82 6.59
CA PHE A 225 -32.81 27.21 6.16
C PHE A 225 -34.14 27.42 5.43
N CYS A 226 -34.42 26.65 4.37
CA CYS A 226 -35.66 26.76 3.60
C CYS A 226 -36.92 26.61 4.47
N GLN A 227 -36.93 25.65 5.40
CA GLN A 227 -38.05 25.40 6.30
C GLN A 227 -38.35 26.58 7.22
N ARG A 228 -37.30 27.21 7.77
CA ARG A 228 -37.45 28.29 8.74
C ARG A 228 -37.70 29.65 8.09
N THR A 229 -37.07 29.94 6.96
CA THR A 229 -37.26 31.19 6.23
C THR A 229 -38.47 31.17 5.29
N GLN A 230 -39.10 30.00 5.12
CA GLN A 230 -40.19 29.76 4.15
C GLN A 230 -39.79 30.11 2.71
N GLN A 231 -38.48 30.06 2.42
CA GLN A 231 -37.91 30.26 1.08
C GLN A 231 -37.67 28.91 0.41
N GLY A 232 -37.57 28.90 -0.93
CA GLY A 232 -37.32 27.67 -1.70
C GLY A 232 -38.48 27.23 -2.61
N SER A 233 -39.40 28.14 -2.95
CA SER A 233 -40.41 27.88 -3.98
C SER A 233 -39.76 27.42 -5.30
N PRO A 234 -40.43 26.54 -6.08
CA PRO A 234 -39.89 26.05 -7.34
C PRO A 234 -39.47 27.19 -8.28
N GLY A 235 -38.32 27.05 -8.92
CA GLY A 235 -37.78 28.04 -9.86
C GLY A 235 -36.94 29.17 -9.25
N THR A 236 -36.92 29.30 -7.91
CA THR A 236 -36.07 30.27 -7.21
C THR A 236 -34.60 29.83 -7.16
N SER A 237 -33.66 30.77 -6.98
CA SER A 237 -32.23 30.48 -6.81
C SER A 237 -31.94 29.58 -5.61
N VAL A 238 -32.75 29.69 -4.55
CA VAL A 238 -32.70 28.80 -3.37
C VAL A 238 -33.06 27.36 -3.76
N SER A 239 -34.11 27.16 -4.56
CA SER A 239 -34.48 25.84 -5.06
C SER A 239 -33.40 25.25 -5.99
N ARG A 240 -32.80 26.06 -6.87
CA ARG A 240 -31.67 25.63 -7.73
C ARG A 240 -30.45 25.20 -6.90
N THR A 241 -30.16 25.93 -5.83
CA THR A 241 -29.07 25.62 -4.91
C THR A 241 -29.28 24.28 -4.21
N GLN A 242 -30.52 23.98 -3.81
CA GLN A 242 -30.86 22.66 -3.28
C GLN A 242 -30.63 21.54 -4.30
N SER A 243 -31.06 21.73 -5.55
CA SER A 243 -30.81 20.77 -6.63
C SER A 243 -29.31 20.59 -6.91
N ALA A 244 -28.52 21.66 -6.83
CA ALA A 244 -27.06 21.58 -6.97
C ALA A 244 -26.43 20.73 -5.85
N PHE A 245 -26.88 20.88 -4.59
CA PHE A 245 -26.38 20.02 -3.51
C PHE A 245 -26.80 18.56 -3.66
N GLN A 246 -28.01 18.32 -4.12
CA GLN A 246 -28.47 16.97 -4.42
C GLN A 246 -27.60 16.33 -5.52
N TYR A 247 -27.35 17.05 -6.61
CA TYR A 247 -26.45 16.63 -7.68
C TYR A 247 -25.04 16.32 -7.16
N VAL A 248 -24.43 17.24 -6.39
CA VAL A 248 -23.07 17.05 -5.86
C VAL A 248 -23.00 15.83 -4.94
N LYS A 249 -24.00 15.64 -4.07
CA LYS A 249 -24.08 14.47 -3.19
C LYS A 249 -24.12 13.18 -4.00
N ASP A 250 -25.03 13.09 -4.97
CA ASP A 250 -25.20 11.91 -5.82
C ASP A 250 -23.95 11.65 -6.66
N ALA A 251 -23.32 12.72 -7.17
CA ALA A 251 -22.08 12.66 -7.93
C ALA A 251 -20.92 12.09 -7.09
N PHE A 252 -20.77 12.51 -5.83
CA PHE A 252 -19.78 11.94 -4.91
C PHE A 252 -20.10 10.49 -4.52
N GLU A 253 -21.37 10.11 -4.45
CA GLU A 253 -21.78 8.71 -4.23
C GLU A 253 -21.35 7.83 -5.41
N TYR A 254 -21.64 8.23 -6.64
CA TYR A 254 -21.16 7.55 -7.84
C TYR A 254 -19.64 7.48 -7.88
N HIS A 255 -18.96 8.57 -7.56
CA HIS A 255 -17.50 8.64 -7.52
C HIS A 255 -16.90 7.63 -6.52
N ASN A 256 -17.45 7.57 -5.31
CA ASN A 256 -17.06 6.62 -4.28
C ASN A 256 -17.26 5.16 -4.74
N ASN A 257 -18.37 4.87 -5.42
CA ASN A 257 -18.65 3.54 -5.96
C ASN A 257 -17.66 3.12 -7.07
N TRP A 258 -17.27 4.06 -7.95
CA TRP A 258 -16.22 3.82 -8.94
C TRP A 258 -14.87 3.52 -8.29
N LEU A 259 -14.45 4.32 -7.31
CA LEU A 259 -13.21 4.09 -6.59
C LEU A 259 -13.21 2.74 -5.84
N LYS A 260 -14.35 2.30 -5.29
CA LYS A 260 -14.50 0.96 -4.71
C LYS A 260 -14.30 -0.13 -5.76
N SER A 261 -14.90 0.01 -6.95
CA SER A 261 -14.70 -0.94 -8.05
C SER A 261 -13.21 -1.04 -8.44
N TYR A 262 -12.50 0.08 -8.52
CA TYR A 262 -11.06 0.10 -8.80
C TYR A 262 -10.23 -0.56 -7.69
N LYS A 263 -10.60 -0.36 -6.42
CA LYS A 263 -10.00 -1.06 -5.28
C LYS A 263 -10.13 -2.58 -5.42
N THR A 264 -11.32 -3.08 -5.73
CA THR A 264 -11.54 -4.52 -5.96
C THR A 264 -10.69 -5.05 -7.11
N ARG A 265 -10.67 -4.38 -8.28
CA ARG A 265 -9.84 -4.80 -9.42
C ARG A 265 -8.35 -4.86 -9.07
N LYS A 266 -7.87 -3.87 -8.34
CA LYS A 266 -6.49 -3.83 -7.84
C LYS A 266 -6.21 -4.94 -6.82
N GLU A 267 -7.17 -5.32 -5.98
CA GLU A 267 -7.02 -6.44 -5.03
C GLU A 267 -6.94 -7.78 -5.76
N THR A 268 -7.80 -8.00 -6.75
CA THR A 268 -7.72 -9.19 -7.62
C THR A 268 -6.36 -9.31 -8.31
N ALA A 269 -5.87 -8.22 -8.92
CA ALA A 269 -4.57 -8.24 -9.59
C ALA A 269 -3.40 -8.45 -8.64
N MET A 270 -3.45 -7.85 -7.45
CA MET A 270 -2.43 -8.05 -6.42
C MET A 270 -2.38 -9.51 -5.94
N ASN A 271 -3.54 -10.12 -5.70
CA ASN A 271 -3.62 -11.53 -5.31
C ASN A 271 -3.11 -12.46 -6.41
N PHE A 272 -3.44 -12.14 -7.68
CA PHE A 272 -2.94 -12.89 -8.82
C PHE A 272 -1.40 -12.82 -8.91
N VAL A 273 -0.82 -11.62 -8.83
CA VAL A 273 0.64 -11.43 -8.81
C VAL A 273 1.30 -12.19 -7.66
N PHE A 274 0.72 -12.15 -6.45
CA PHE A 274 1.23 -12.89 -5.31
C PHE A 274 1.22 -14.41 -5.54
N ASN A 275 0.16 -14.94 -6.13
CA ASN A 275 0.06 -16.35 -6.48
C ASN A 275 1.13 -16.73 -7.53
N MET A 276 1.38 -15.88 -8.53
CA MET A 276 2.43 -16.13 -9.53
C MET A 276 3.84 -16.14 -8.91
N VAL A 277 4.15 -15.18 -8.04
CA VAL A 277 5.43 -15.15 -7.30
C VAL A 277 5.60 -16.45 -6.49
N THR A 278 4.55 -16.87 -5.77
CA THR A 278 4.56 -18.09 -4.97
C THR A 278 4.77 -19.35 -5.83
N GLN A 279 4.13 -19.42 -7.00
CA GLN A 279 4.31 -20.53 -7.95
C GLN A 279 5.75 -20.57 -8.50
N GLN A 280 6.30 -19.41 -8.87
CA GLN A 280 7.68 -19.31 -9.37
C GLN A 280 8.70 -19.71 -8.31
N ASP A 281 8.50 -19.29 -7.05
CA ASP A 281 9.37 -19.68 -5.94
C ASP A 281 9.26 -21.18 -5.63
N SER A 282 8.06 -21.74 -5.69
CA SER A 282 7.85 -23.18 -5.55
C SER A 282 8.56 -23.97 -6.66
N SER A 283 8.44 -23.54 -7.92
CA SER A 283 9.14 -24.14 -9.06
C SER A 283 10.68 -24.05 -8.92
N THR A 284 11.18 -22.91 -8.44
CA THR A 284 12.60 -22.73 -8.15
C THR A 284 13.07 -23.67 -7.05
N ASN A 285 12.31 -23.80 -5.97
CA ASN A 285 12.62 -24.71 -4.86
C ASN A 285 12.59 -26.17 -5.28
N LEU A 286 11.65 -26.57 -6.15
CA LEU A 286 11.62 -27.90 -6.74
C LEU A 286 12.86 -28.17 -7.60
N THR A 287 13.24 -27.22 -8.45
CA THR A 287 14.46 -27.33 -9.28
C THR A 287 15.71 -27.40 -8.43
N MET A 288 15.79 -26.59 -7.37
CA MET A 288 16.90 -26.62 -6.43
C MET A 288 16.96 -27.96 -5.70
N SER A 289 15.82 -28.47 -5.23
CA SER A 289 15.74 -29.77 -4.56
C SER A 289 16.17 -30.91 -5.49
N HIS A 290 15.78 -30.85 -6.76
CA HIS A 290 16.24 -31.80 -7.78
C HIS A 290 17.76 -31.74 -7.95
N ARG A 291 18.33 -30.55 -8.14
CA ARG A 291 19.79 -30.38 -8.27
C ARG A 291 20.54 -30.83 -7.01
N MET A 292 19.99 -30.58 -5.82
CA MET A 292 20.55 -31.09 -4.57
C MET A 292 20.48 -32.62 -4.48
N SER A 293 19.43 -33.24 -5.02
CA SER A 293 19.32 -34.71 -5.07
C SER A 293 20.34 -35.32 -6.04
N GLU A 294 20.61 -34.67 -7.18
CA GLU A 294 21.65 -35.07 -8.11
C GLU A 294 23.05 -34.90 -7.50
N ASP A 295 23.30 -33.77 -6.83
CA ASP A 295 24.54 -33.52 -6.10
C ASP A 295 24.77 -34.56 -4.97
N SER A 296 23.69 -34.98 -4.30
CA SER A 296 23.75 -36.06 -3.30
C SER A 296 24.21 -37.40 -3.90
N SER A 297 23.87 -37.69 -5.17
CA SER A 297 24.38 -38.87 -5.88
C SER A 297 25.90 -38.77 -6.11
N SER A 298 26.39 -37.58 -6.45
CA SER A 298 27.83 -37.33 -6.56
C SER A 298 28.54 -37.47 -5.21
N MET A 299 27.91 -37.01 -4.12
CA MET A 299 28.40 -37.19 -2.75
C MET A 299 28.52 -38.67 -2.36
N HIS A 300 27.59 -39.52 -2.80
CA HIS A 300 27.68 -40.98 -2.61
C HIS A 300 28.90 -41.57 -3.33
N SER A 301 29.18 -41.12 -4.55
CA SER A 301 30.33 -41.60 -5.33
C SER A 301 31.67 -41.25 -4.66
N ILE A 302 31.82 -40.02 -4.15
CA ILE A 302 33.02 -39.61 -3.39
C ILE A 302 33.16 -40.44 -2.11
N THR A 303 32.05 -40.69 -1.41
CA THR A 303 32.05 -41.51 -0.20
C THR A 303 32.53 -42.94 -0.48
N ILE A 304 32.06 -43.56 -1.57
CA ILE A 304 32.52 -44.89 -1.98
C ILE A 304 34.02 -44.87 -2.30
N LEU A 305 34.49 -43.84 -3.02
CA LEU A 305 35.90 -43.68 -3.38
C LEU A 305 36.80 -43.59 -2.13
N THR A 306 36.39 -42.80 -1.14
CA THR A 306 37.12 -42.69 0.13
C THR A 306 37.10 -43.99 0.94
N MET A 307 36.00 -44.74 0.93
CA MET A 307 35.92 -46.06 1.57
C MET A 307 36.86 -47.10 0.96
N ILE A 308 37.22 -46.96 -0.31
CA ILE A 308 38.18 -47.83 -0.99
C ILE A 308 39.62 -47.39 -0.71
N PHE A 309 39.92 -46.09 -0.81
CA PHE A 309 41.28 -45.59 -0.66
C PHE A 309 41.78 -45.49 0.77
N LEU A 310 40.91 -45.20 1.74
CA LEU A 310 41.35 -44.98 3.13
C LEU A 310 41.93 -46.26 3.77
N PRO A 311 41.33 -47.46 3.61
CA PRO A 311 41.92 -48.71 4.06
C PRO A 311 43.24 -49.03 3.35
N GLY A 312 43.30 -48.82 2.03
CA GLY A 312 44.49 -49.11 1.22
C GLY A 312 45.67 -48.19 1.52
N THR A 313 45.42 -46.92 1.77
CA THR A 313 46.47 -45.96 2.17
C THR A 313 46.98 -46.22 3.58
N PHE A 314 46.10 -46.62 4.51
CA PHE A 314 46.49 -47.02 5.86
C PHE A 314 47.39 -48.27 5.86
N THR A 315 46.99 -49.33 5.15
CA THR A 315 47.82 -50.53 5.04
C THR A 315 49.12 -50.26 4.29
N ALA A 316 49.10 -49.48 3.21
CA ALA A 316 50.32 -49.07 2.50
C ALA A 316 51.31 -48.36 3.43
N THR A 317 50.82 -47.47 4.30
CA THR A 317 51.66 -46.75 5.27
C THR A 317 52.27 -47.70 6.30
N LEU A 318 51.48 -48.62 6.87
CA LEU A 318 51.97 -49.59 7.85
C LEU A 318 53.01 -50.55 7.24
N PHE A 319 52.74 -51.07 6.05
CA PHE A 319 53.59 -52.08 5.40
C PHE A 319 54.77 -51.47 4.61
N SER A 320 54.75 -50.18 4.27
CA SER A 320 55.90 -49.49 3.65
C SER A 320 57.15 -49.51 4.53
N THR A 321 56.99 -49.67 5.85
CA THR A 321 58.11 -49.78 6.79
C THR A 321 58.71 -51.18 6.87
N VAL A 322 57.99 -52.20 6.39
CA VAL A 322 58.36 -53.63 6.50
C VAL A 322 58.75 -54.23 5.15
N ALA A 323 58.19 -53.72 4.04
CA ALA A 323 58.36 -54.29 2.71
C ALA A 323 59.71 -53.97 2.05
N PHE A 324 60.35 -52.85 2.40
CA PHE A 324 61.66 -52.45 1.87
C PHE A 324 62.75 -52.63 2.92
N ARG A 325 63.44 -53.77 2.91
CA ARG A 325 64.72 -53.94 3.60
C ARG A 325 65.83 -53.73 2.58
N ALA A 326 66.64 -52.68 2.72
CA ALA A 326 67.82 -52.50 1.88
C ALA A 326 68.84 -53.59 2.22
N SER A 327 69.26 -54.36 1.22
CA SER A 327 70.40 -55.27 1.30
C SER A 327 71.69 -54.49 1.05
N ASP A 328 72.78 -54.82 1.77
CA ASP A 328 74.11 -54.18 1.67
C ASP A 328 74.77 -54.32 0.27
N ALA A 329 74.13 -54.95 -0.70
CA ALA A 329 74.66 -55.20 -2.05
C ALA A 329 73.98 -54.40 -3.18
N GLY A 330 73.05 -53.48 -2.90
CA GLY A 330 72.51 -52.56 -3.90
C GLY A 330 71.37 -53.09 -4.79
N ASP A 331 70.98 -54.36 -4.68
CA ASP A 331 69.80 -54.90 -5.36
C ASP A 331 68.56 -54.93 -4.44
N ALA A 332 67.44 -54.40 -4.94
CA ALA A 332 66.17 -54.37 -4.23
C ALA A 332 65.46 -55.74 -4.32
N GLU A 333 65.52 -56.55 -3.26
CA GLU A 333 64.72 -57.77 -3.15
C GLU A 333 63.26 -57.46 -2.79
N VAL A 334 62.33 -57.96 -3.61
CA VAL A 334 60.89 -57.90 -3.34
C VAL A 334 60.52 -59.00 -2.35
N THR A 335 60.37 -58.64 -1.07
CA THR A 335 60.06 -59.60 0.01
C THR A 335 58.71 -60.32 -0.21
N ALA A 336 58.61 -61.60 0.17
CA ALA A 336 57.39 -62.44 0.11
C ALA A 336 56.16 -61.92 0.93
N TRP A 337 56.26 -60.74 1.53
CA TRP A 337 55.22 -60.05 2.31
C TRP A 337 54.21 -59.25 1.45
N LEU A 338 54.39 -59.18 0.13
CA LEU A 338 53.40 -58.57 -0.78
C LEU A 338 52.06 -59.31 -0.79
N LEU A 339 52.10 -60.64 -0.71
CA LEU A 339 50.90 -61.48 -0.75
C LEU A 339 49.97 -61.25 0.47
N PRO A 340 50.46 -61.29 1.73
CA PRO A 340 49.64 -60.96 2.89
C PRO A 340 49.17 -59.49 2.92
N PHE A 341 49.96 -58.55 2.38
CA PHE A 341 49.55 -57.15 2.23
C PHE A 341 48.28 -56.99 1.38
N CYS A 342 48.22 -57.66 0.22
CA CYS A 342 47.05 -57.64 -0.66
C CYS A 342 45.81 -58.25 0.03
N VAL A 343 46.00 -59.34 0.79
CA VAL A 343 44.91 -60.02 1.51
C VAL A 343 44.34 -59.13 2.62
N VAL A 344 45.19 -58.57 3.49
CA VAL A 344 44.75 -57.72 4.61
C VAL A 344 44.03 -56.48 4.10
N THR A 345 44.57 -55.85 3.05
CA THR A 345 43.94 -54.67 2.43
C THR A 345 42.58 -55.00 1.82
N GLY A 346 42.48 -56.12 1.09
CA GLY A 346 41.22 -56.56 0.49
C GLY A 346 40.13 -56.85 1.54
N VAL A 347 40.49 -57.55 2.61
CA VAL A 347 39.57 -57.87 3.72
C VAL A 347 39.10 -56.60 4.41
N LEU A 348 40.01 -55.66 4.71
CA LEU A 348 39.66 -54.42 5.39
C LEU A 348 38.70 -53.55 4.56
N THR A 349 38.95 -53.43 3.24
CA THR A 349 38.05 -52.71 2.33
C THR A 349 36.68 -53.38 2.23
N LEU A 350 36.63 -54.71 2.16
CA LEU A 350 35.36 -55.46 2.17
C LEU A 350 34.57 -55.24 3.47
N VAL A 351 35.24 -55.22 4.62
CA VAL A 351 34.60 -54.95 5.92
C VAL A 351 33.99 -53.54 5.94
N VAL A 352 34.73 -52.52 5.50
CA VAL A 352 34.24 -51.14 5.47
C VAL A 352 33.04 -51.00 4.53
N LEU A 353 33.09 -51.59 3.34
CA LEU A 353 31.98 -51.59 2.37
C LEU A 353 30.77 -52.39 2.89
N ALA A 354 30.99 -53.54 3.53
CA ALA A 354 29.92 -54.35 4.11
C ALA A 354 29.19 -53.62 5.25
N ILE A 355 29.91 -52.92 6.12
CA ILE A 355 29.32 -52.08 7.19
C ILE A 355 28.48 -50.96 6.58
N TRP A 356 28.96 -50.32 5.51
CA TRP A 356 28.21 -49.25 4.84
C TRP A 356 26.96 -49.78 4.13
N TYR A 357 27.07 -50.87 3.39
CA TYR A 357 25.95 -51.50 2.68
C TYR A 357 24.88 -52.00 3.65
N PHE A 358 25.30 -52.62 4.75
CA PHE A 358 24.38 -53.00 5.82
C PHE A 358 23.70 -51.77 6.44
N ARG A 359 24.44 -50.68 6.68
CA ARG A 359 23.86 -49.42 7.17
C ARG A 359 22.89 -48.78 6.17
N SER A 360 23.17 -48.80 4.88
CA SER A 360 22.31 -48.14 3.88
C SER A 360 20.99 -48.90 3.67
N ILE A 361 21.02 -50.23 3.69
CA ILE A 361 19.83 -51.08 3.59
C ILE A 361 18.99 -51.05 4.88
N PHE A 362 19.63 -51.21 6.04
CA PHE A 362 18.94 -51.21 7.33
C PHE A 362 18.69 -49.79 7.88
N GLY A 363 19.19 -48.74 7.21
CA GLY A 363 19.08 -47.34 7.63
C GLY A 363 17.67 -46.75 7.54
N SER A 364 16.71 -47.47 6.95
CA SER A 364 15.27 -47.16 7.09
C SER A 364 14.73 -47.51 8.49
N TRP A 365 15.44 -48.35 9.27
CA TRP A 365 15.22 -48.51 10.70
C TRP A 365 15.97 -47.40 11.46
N ARG A 366 15.22 -46.35 11.86
CA ARG A 366 15.69 -45.35 12.83
C ARG A 366 16.29 -46.06 14.05
N PHE A 367 17.62 -45.99 14.23
CA PHE A 367 18.26 -46.48 15.45
C PHE A 367 17.67 -45.74 16.67
N PRO A 368 17.02 -46.43 17.62
CA PRO A 368 16.38 -45.79 18.78
C PRO A 368 17.37 -45.08 19.73
N MET A 369 18.67 -45.32 19.58
CA MET A 369 19.72 -44.68 20.37
C MET A 369 19.89 -43.18 20.06
N PHE A 370 19.67 -42.74 18.81
CA PHE A 370 19.79 -41.30 18.44
C PHE A 370 18.53 -40.50 18.84
N GLU A 371 17.36 -41.15 18.90
CA GLU A 371 16.17 -40.58 19.52
C GLU A 371 16.33 -40.35 21.03
N TRP A 372 17.04 -41.24 21.73
CA TRP A 372 17.33 -41.06 23.16
C TRP A 372 18.19 -39.80 23.42
N PHE A 373 19.23 -39.55 22.62
CA PHE A 373 20.05 -38.34 22.76
C PHE A 373 19.29 -37.04 22.42
N SER A 374 18.47 -37.04 21.36
CA SER A 374 17.65 -35.86 20.99
C SER A 374 16.48 -35.60 21.94
N ARG A 375 15.93 -36.64 22.59
CA ARG A 375 14.97 -36.48 23.70
C ARG A 375 15.63 -35.90 24.96
N ARG A 376 16.89 -36.26 25.23
CA ARG A 376 17.66 -35.73 26.37
C ARG A 376 18.03 -34.26 26.20
N GLN A 377 18.38 -33.81 24.99
CA GLN A 377 18.61 -32.40 24.70
C GLN A 377 17.32 -31.55 24.83
N ARG A 378 16.16 -32.07 24.37
CA ARG A 378 14.87 -31.40 24.58
C ARG A 378 14.48 -31.30 26.06
N ALA A 379 14.82 -32.30 26.88
CA ALA A 379 14.58 -32.29 28.33
C ALA A 379 15.49 -31.31 29.11
N VAL A 380 16.70 -31.01 28.59
CA VAL A 380 17.58 -29.99 29.17
C VAL A 380 17.12 -28.58 28.79
N ALA A 381 16.64 -28.39 27.55
CA ALA A 381 16.11 -27.09 27.09
C ALA A 381 14.83 -26.68 27.85
N THR A 382 13.93 -27.62 28.16
CA THR A 382 12.71 -27.33 28.94
C THR A 382 13.01 -27.07 30.42
N ARG A 383 14.05 -27.67 31.01
CA ARG A 383 14.49 -27.31 32.39
C ARG A 383 15.05 -25.90 32.49
N TYR A 384 15.66 -25.37 31.44
CA TYR A 384 16.15 -23.98 31.41
C TYR A 384 15.01 -22.95 31.30
N GLN A 385 13.90 -23.29 30.62
CA GLN A 385 12.72 -22.42 30.55
C GLN A 385 11.86 -22.48 31.82
N SER A 386 11.74 -23.61 32.51
CA SER A 386 10.98 -23.70 33.76
C SER A 386 11.74 -23.17 34.99
N GLY A 387 13.07 -23.05 34.94
CA GLY A 387 13.87 -22.40 35.99
C GLY A 387 13.87 -20.87 35.96
N MET A 388 13.29 -20.25 34.92
CA MET A 388 13.10 -18.79 34.81
C MET A 388 11.65 -18.35 35.12
N MET A 389 10.76 -19.27 35.48
CA MET A 389 9.41 -18.98 35.98
C MET A 389 9.18 -19.53 37.40
N VAL A 390 10.16 -19.32 38.29
CA VAL A 390 9.94 -19.30 39.75
C VAL A 390 10.61 -18.06 40.31
#